data_AF-A0A835RA39-F1
#
_entry.id   AF-A0A835RA39-F1
#
_cell.length_a   1.000
_cell.length_b   1.000
_cell.length_c   1.000
_cell.angle_alpha   90.00
_cell.angle_beta   90.00
_cell.angle_gamma   90.00
#
_symmetry.space_group_name_H-M   'P 1'
#
loop_
_entity.id
_entity.type
_entity.pdbx_description
1 polymer ?
#
loop_
_entity_poly.entity_id
_entity_poly.type
_entity_poly.pdbx_seq_one_letter_code
_entity_poly.pdbx_strand_id
1 'polypeptide(L)'
;MAGEEGKPCSVRMKNGRRFLLVLFVAALVIGFSLYLIYSNPHRADVPSCSAGIGEALPENTRVQGDPSLESASASYIQLPGMNATSEYLLQGKCDIFSGNWICNPSGPVYTNNSCKFIEAPQNCLRNGRPDAMYLYWRWKPNGCDLPQFDSFGFLNAMKDKSWAFIGDSIFRNHIQSMLCLLSKVYEPVEIYHDETFKSRTWYFSNHNFTVAMIWAPFLVKSETFEDDDGKASSEVHLYIDVLDNKWAAQYSKYDYVIFSGGQWFLKTMVIWEDNTIVGCHNCKNSSIKEVGIDYPYRKVLQTVYHFMSSTEHKPIIFFRTWTPDHFEYGEWFSGGVCNRTRPYAAWQYNGKPVDHEMRKVELQEFWTAARRGIRLRLLDTFFLSVLRPDGHPGPYRTFHPFEQDKTAKVQNDCLHWCLPGPIDTWNELIMKILVDEGEICYT
;
A
#
# COMPACT_ATOMS: atom_id res chain seq x y z
N MET A 1 -99.84 23.84 -27.81
CA MET A 1 -100.24 22.49 -28.26
C MET A 1 -99.01 21.90 -28.93
N ALA A 2 -98.24 21.11 -28.17
CA ALA A 2 -98.16 19.65 -28.31
C ALA A 2 -97.49 19.29 -29.65
N GLY A 3 -96.34 18.63 -29.74
CA GLY A 3 -95.56 17.83 -28.78
C GLY A 3 -95.03 16.64 -29.58
N GLU A 4 -93.72 16.40 -29.62
CA GLU A 4 -93.17 15.13 -30.10
C GLU A 4 -91.80 14.87 -29.46
N GLU A 5 -91.72 13.78 -28.72
CA GLU A 5 -90.55 13.28 -27.98
C GLU A 5 -89.60 12.52 -28.92
N GLY A 6 -88.32 12.90 -28.92
CA GLY A 6 -87.22 12.14 -29.54
C GLY A 6 -86.28 11.57 -28.48
N LYS A 7 -86.24 10.23 -28.36
CA LYS A 7 -85.38 9.46 -27.44
C LYS A 7 -83.87 9.68 -27.67
N PRO A 8 -83.02 9.54 -26.63
CA PRO A 8 -81.57 9.61 -26.80
C PRO A 8 -80.97 8.28 -27.30
N CYS A 9 -80.01 8.39 -28.21
CA CYS A 9 -79.18 7.28 -28.70
C CYS A 9 -78.28 6.72 -27.57
N SER A 10 -78.44 5.44 -27.27
CA SER A 10 -77.52 4.65 -26.43
C SER A 10 -76.29 4.23 -27.24
N VAL A 11 -75.14 4.89 -27.03
CA VAL A 11 -73.84 4.40 -27.52
C VAL A 11 -73.29 3.38 -26.53
N ARG A 12 -73.23 2.13 -27.00
CA ARG A 12 -72.68 0.96 -26.30
C ARG A 12 -71.16 1.09 -26.17
N MET A 13 -70.65 1.49 -25.00
CA MET A 13 -69.22 1.41 -24.68
C MET A 13 -68.78 -0.06 -24.49
N LYS A 14 -68.60 -0.79 -25.60
CA LYS A 14 -67.83 -2.04 -25.62
C LYS A 14 -66.40 -1.70 -26.00
N ASN A 15 -65.58 -1.27 -25.03
CA ASN A 15 -64.10 -1.42 -25.10
C ASN A 15 -63.35 -1.01 -23.82
N GLY A 16 -63.98 -0.34 -22.85
CA GLY A 16 -63.31 0.06 -21.60
C GLY A 16 -62.80 -1.12 -20.77
N ARG A 17 -63.55 -2.23 -20.72
CA ARG A 17 -63.20 -3.40 -19.90
C ARG A 17 -61.95 -4.14 -20.41
N ARG A 18 -61.73 -4.17 -21.73
CA ARG A 18 -60.55 -4.81 -22.35
C ARG A 18 -59.31 -3.94 -22.17
N PHE A 19 -59.46 -2.62 -22.29
CA PHE A 19 -58.38 -1.65 -22.06
C PHE A 19 -57.93 -1.62 -20.58
N LEU A 20 -58.88 -1.63 -19.64
CA LEU A 20 -58.60 -1.75 -18.20
C LEU A 20 -57.93 -3.09 -17.85
N LEU A 21 -58.32 -4.19 -18.49
CA LEU A 21 -57.67 -5.49 -18.29
C LEU A 21 -56.22 -5.48 -18.80
N VAL A 22 -55.96 -4.87 -19.96
CA VAL A 22 -54.61 -4.75 -20.52
C VAL A 22 -53.72 -3.88 -19.64
N LEU A 23 -54.23 -2.75 -19.13
CA LEU A 23 -53.48 -1.90 -18.19
C LEU A 23 -53.18 -2.62 -16.87
N PHE A 24 -54.13 -3.40 -16.35
CA PHE A 24 -53.93 -4.16 -15.12
C PHE A 24 -52.89 -5.28 -15.29
N VAL A 25 -52.93 -6.00 -16.42
CA VAL A 25 -51.91 -7.02 -16.74
C VAL A 25 -50.54 -6.38 -16.96
N ALA A 26 -50.47 -5.24 -17.65
CA ALA A 26 -49.22 -4.51 -17.82
C ALA A 26 -48.62 -4.04 -16.49
N ALA A 27 -49.45 -3.53 -15.57
CA ALA A 27 -49.02 -3.13 -14.23
C ALA A 27 -48.53 -4.32 -13.39
N LEU A 28 -49.18 -5.49 -13.50
CA LEU A 28 -48.72 -6.71 -12.83
C LEU A 28 -47.41 -7.23 -13.41
N VAL A 29 -47.21 -7.17 -14.73
CA VAL A 29 -45.95 -7.58 -15.36
C VAL A 29 -44.82 -6.64 -14.97
N ILE A 30 -45.04 -5.32 -15.00
CA ILE A 30 -44.04 -4.33 -14.56
C ILE A 30 -43.74 -4.50 -13.07
N GLY A 31 -44.76 -4.69 -12.24
CA GLY A 31 -44.61 -4.95 -10.80
C GLY A 31 -43.84 -6.25 -10.52
N PHE A 32 -44.11 -7.31 -11.29
CA PHE A 32 -43.39 -8.57 -11.17
C PHE A 32 -41.96 -8.48 -11.71
N SER A 33 -41.70 -7.73 -12.77
CA SER A 33 -40.35 -7.44 -13.27
C SER A 33 -39.55 -6.60 -12.27
N LEU A 34 -40.16 -5.57 -11.67
CA LEU A 34 -39.54 -4.79 -10.60
C LEU A 34 -39.33 -5.63 -9.35
N TYR A 35 -40.26 -6.51 -9.00
CA TYR A 35 -40.11 -7.49 -7.94
C TYR A 35 -38.94 -8.44 -8.25
N LEU A 36 -38.81 -8.98 -9.46
CA LEU A 36 -37.65 -9.82 -9.83
C LEU A 36 -36.33 -9.03 -9.83
N ILE A 37 -36.32 -7.75 -10.17
CA ILE A 37 -35.13 -6.89 -10.11
C ILE A 37 -34.75 -6.54 -8.66
N TYR A 38 -35.71 -6.32 -7.76
CA TYR A 38 -35.47 -5.93 -6.37
C TYR A 38 -35.45 -7.09 -5.37
N SER A 39 -36.06 -8.23 -5.72
CA SER A 39 -36.21 -9.42 -4.88
C SER A 39 -35.29 -10.54 -5.29
N ASN A 40 -34.51 -10.33 -6.36
CA ASN A 40 -33.26 -11.01 -6.55
C ASN A 40 -32.18 -10.13 -5.92
N PRO A 41 -31.90 -10.24 -4.61
CA PRO A 41 -30.55 -9.94 -4.21
C PRO A 41 -29.74 -10.97 -4.99
N HIS A 42 -29.02 -10.52 -6.01
CA HIS A 42 -27.63 -10.94 -6.02
C HIS A 42 -27.11 -10.52 -4.64
N ARG A 43 -27.30 -11.44 -3.69
CA ARG A 43 -26.41 -11.65 -2.58
C ARG A 43 -25.11 -11.89 -3.34
N ALA A 44 -24.41 -10.80 -3.64
CA ALA A 44 -22.98 -10.88 -3.79
C ALA A 44 -22.60 -11.64 -2.54
N ASP A 45 -22.20 -12.91 -2.71
CA ASP A 45 -21.60 -13.65 -1.64
C ASP A 45 -20.51 -12.71 -1.15
N VAL A 46 -20.75 -12.05 0.00
CA VAL A 46 -19.68 -11.40 0.74
C VAL A 46 -18.67 -12.51 0.84
N PRO A 47 -17.48 -12.38 0.24
CA PRO A 47 -16.59 -13.50 0.16
C PRO A 47 -16.36 -13.98 1.57
N SER A 48 -16.95 -15.12 1.92
CA SER A 48 -16.71 -15.72 3.21
C SER A 48 -15.24 -16.03 3.17
N CYS A 49 -14.44 -15.31 3.97
CA CYS A 49 -13.10 -15.75 4.29
C CYS A 49 -13.29 -17.11 4.97
N SER A 50 -13.37 -18.18 4.19
CA SER A 50 -13.43 -19.53 4.74
C SER A 50 -12.11 -19.69 5.47
N ALA A 51 -12.21 -19.65 6.80
CA ALA A 51 -11.12 -19.87 7.71
C ALA A 51 -10.64 -21.32 7.52
N GLY A 52 -9.78 -21.52 6.54
CA GLY A 52 -8.88 -22.68 6.47
C GLY A 52 -7.68 -22.48 7.40
N ILE A 53 -7.90 -21.97 8.62
CA ILE A 53 -6.90 -21.91 9.71
C ILE A 53 -7.32 -22.92 10.78
N GLY A 54 -7.69 -24.12 10.32
CA GLY A 54 -8.24 -25.17 11.15
C GLY A 54 -8.02 -26.54 10.54
N GLU A 55 -6.81 -26.82 10.03
CA GLU A 55 -6.36 -28.21 10.04
C GLU A 55 -5.78 -28.48 11.43
N ALA A 56 -6.61 -29.13 12.25
CA ALA A 56 -6.15 -29.80 13.44
C ALA A 56 -4.96 -30.71 13.08
N LEU A 57 -3.94 -30.68 13.93
CA LEU A 57 -2.86 -31.66 13.94
C LEU A 57 -3.46 -33.07 13.77
N PRO A 58 -2.98 -33.90 12.82
CA PRO A 58 -3.43 -35.27 12.74
C PRO A 58 -2.98 -36.01 14.00
N GLU A 59 -3.93 -36.30 14.87
CA GLU A 59 -3.77 -37.15 16.03
C GLU A 59 -3.54 -38.60 15.58
N ASN A 60 -2.44 -39.18 16.04
CA ASN A 60 -2.11 -40.62 16.02
C ASN A 60 -2.09 -41.34 14.65
N THR A 61 -0.90 -41.45 14.08
CA THR A 61 -0.47 -42.74 13.48
C THR A 61 0.71 -43.27 14.28
N ARG A 62 0.42 -44.26 15.11
CA ARG A 62 1.34 -44.95 16.00
C ARG A 62 2.33 -45.78 15.17
N VAL A 63 3.58 -45.34 15.04
CA VAL A 63 4.71 -46.16 14.59
C VAL A 63 5.65 -46.34 15.78
N GLN A 64 5.89 -47.61 16.12
CA GLN A 64 6.69 -48.03 17.27
C GLN A 64 8.19 -47.79 17.05
N GLY A 65 8.82 -47.12 18.03
CA GLY A 65 10.08 -47.57 18.65
C GLY A 65 11.40 -47.01 18.14
N ASP A 66 11.97 -46.06 18.90
CA ASP A 66 13.38 -46.09 19.35
C ASP A 66 13.48 -45.38 20.73
N PRO A 67 13.82 -46.07 21.83
CA PRO A 67 13.79 -45.51 23.19
C PRO A 67 15.08 -44.77 23.59
N SER A 68 15.75 -44.10 22.65
CA SER A 68 17.06 -43.47 22.89
C SER A 68 17.15 -41.98 22.56
N LEU A 69 16.07 -41.21 22.78
CA LEU A 69 16.11 -39.74 22.64
C LEU A 69 15.21 -38.97 23.61
N GLU A 70 15.11 -39.40 24.88
CA GLU A 70 14.53 -38.56 25.95
C GLU A 70 15.61 -37.63 26.54
N SER A 71 15.95 -36.56 25.80
CA SER A 71 16.58 -35.33 26.33
C SER A 71 16.90 -34.37 25.17
N ALA A 72 15.87 -33.86 24.51
CA ALA A 72 16.00 -32.63 23.74
C ALA A 72 14.68 -31.88 23.90
N SER A 73 14.65 -30.95 24.85
CA SER A 73 13.71 -29.84 24.81
C SER A 73 13.69 -29.31 23.38
N ALA A 74 12.52 -29.30 22.74
CA ALA A 74 12.37 -28.65 21.44
C ALA A 74 12.80 -27.19 21.60
N SER A 75 14.04 -26.91 21.23
CA SER A 75 14.56 -25.57 21.13
C SER A 75 13.81 -24.94 19.98
N TYR A 76 12.84 -24.09 20.32
CA TYR A 76 12.34 -23.08 19.39
C TYR A 76 13.57 -22.43 18.77
N ILE A 77 13.74 -22.58 17.46
CA ILE A 77 14.76 -21.86 16.72
C ILE A 77 14.39 -20.38 16.87
N GLN A 78 15.03 -19.72 17.83
CA GLN A 78 14.91 -18.29 18.06
C GLN A 78 15.45 -17.59 16.82
N LEU A 79 14.55 -17.03 16.02
CA LEU A 79 14.90 -16.22 14.85
C LEU A 79 15.72 -15.01 15.32
N PRO A 80 16.89 -14.73 14.72
CA PRO A 80 17.65 -13.51 14.98
C PRO A 80 16.80 -12.31 14.55
N GLY A 81 16.28 -11.57 15.54
CA GLY A 81 15.38 -10.42 15.31
C GLY A 81 14.13 -10.40 16.18
N MET A 82 13.70 -11.56 16.73
CA MET A 82 12.60 -11.61 17.71
C MET A 82 13.03 -11.14 19.12
N ASN A 83 14.33 -11.02 19.39
CA ASN A 83 14.86 -10.52 20.67
C ASN A 83 14.98 -8.99 20.73
N ALA A 84 14.74 -8.27 19.62
CA ALA A 84 14.45 -6.85 19.73
C ALA A 84 13.02 -6.74 20.23
N THR A 85 12.84 -6.85 21.55
CA THR A 85 11.63 -6.36 22.20
C THR A 85 11.46 -4.94 21.67
N SER A 86 10.47 -4.72 20.81
CA SER A 86 10.21 -3.40 20.21
C SER A 86 10.28 -2.37 21.34
N GLU A 87 11.03 -1.29 21.15
CA GLU A 87 11.18 -0.28 22.22
C GLU A 87 9.82 0.23 22.70
N TYR A 88 8.78 0.12 21.85
CA TYR A 88 7.37 0.30 22.20
C TYR A 88 6.87 -0.64 23.31
N LEU A 89 7.15 -1.95 23.22
CA LEU A 89 6.80 -2.93 24.26
C LEU A 89 7.54 -2.65 25.57
N LEU A 90 8.79 -2.19 25.48
CA LEU A 90 9.60 -1.80 26.65
C LEU A 90 9.07 -0.54 27.34
N GLN A 91 8.33 0.31 26.64
CA GLN A 91 7.66 1.50 27.18
C GLN A 91 6.20 1.24 27.60
N GLY A 92 5.74 -0.02 27.59
CA GLY A 92 4.35 -0.37 27.91
C GLY A 92 3.33 0.08 26.86
N LYS A 93 3.78 0.47 25.65
CA LYS A 93 2.94 0.82 24.51
C LYS A 93 2.70 -0.41 23.65
N CYS A 94 1.54 -0.48 23.00
CA CYS A 94 1.24 -1.57 22.07
C CYS A 94 2.21 -1.53 20.88
N ASP A 95 2.78 -2.69 20.53
CA ASP A 95 3.51 -2.84 19.27
C ASP A 95 2.52 -3.00 18.12
N ILE A 96 2.28 -1.90 17.41
CA ILE A 96 1.35 -1.86 16.28
C ILE A 96 1.91 -2.50 14.99
N PHE A 97 3.21 -2.85 14.98
CA PHE A 97 3.90 -3.41 13.80
C PHE A 97 4.00 -4.93 13.82
N SER A 98 3.72 -5.56 14.95
CA SER A 98 3.69 -7.02 15.13
C SER A 98 2.26 -7.52 15.32
N GLY A 99 1.83 -8.52 14.55
CA GLY A 99 0.43 -8.91 14.49
C GLY A 99 0.12 -9.95 13.42
N ASN A 100 -1.14 -10.04 13.02
CA ASN A 100 -1.59 -10.93 11.96
C ASN A 100 -2.63 -10.23 11.07
N TRP A 101 -2.67 -10.62 9.80
CA TRP A 101 -3.79 -10.26 8.92
C TRP A 101 -5.00 -11.12 9.24
N ILE A 102 -6.13 -10.47 9.50
CA ILE A 102 -7.41 -11.12 9.76
C ILE A 102 -8.44 -10.69 8.74
N CYS A 103 -9.42 -11.55 8.49
CA CYS A 103 -10.52 -11.22 7.59
C CYS A 103 -11.27 -9.97 8.08
N ASN A 104 -11.56 -9.07 7.14
CA ASN A 104 -12.42 -7.91 7.31
C ASN A 104 -13.54 -7.95 6.27
N PRO A 105 -14.71 -8.52 6.62
CA PRO A 105 -15.85 -8.60 5.70
C PRO A 105 -16.38 -7.24 5.22
N SER A 106 -16.10 -6.16 5.97
CA SER A 106 -16.49 -4.80 5.59
C SER A 106 -15.75 -4.30 4.35
N GLY A 107 -14.60 -4.87 4.02
CA GLY A 107 -13.78 -4.47 2.88
C GLY A 107 -13.17 -3.06 3.02
N PRO A 108 -12.60 -2.52 1.93
CA PRO A 108 -12.01 -1.18 1.91
C PRO A 108 -13.07 -0.08 1.90
N VAL A 109 -12.72 1.10 2.43
CA VAL A 109 -13.64 2.27 2.53
C VAL A 109 -13.85 3.02 1.20
N TYR A 110 -13.07 2.64 0.19
CA TYR A 110 -13.15 3.16 -1.18
C TYR A 110 -12.96 2.04 -2.19
N THR A 111 -13.31 2.31 -3.44
CA THR A 111 -13.18 1.40 -4.58
C THR A 111 -12.42 2.08 -5.71
N ASN A 112 -12.10 1.32 -6.76
CA ASN A 112 -11.54 1.87 -7.99
C ASN A 112 -12.43 2.90 -8.68
N ASN A 113 -13.75 2.88 -8.44
CA ASN A 113 -14.70 3.83 -9.01
C ASN A 113 -14.85 5.09 -8.16
N SER A 114 -14.65 4.99 -6.85
CA SER A 114 -14.83 6.13 -5.93
C SER A 114 -13.56 6.94 -5.71
N CYS A 115 -12.39 6.46 -6.16
CA CYS A 115 -11.14 7.20 -6.05
C CYS A 115 -10.46 7.37 -7.41
N LYS A 116 -10.32 8.62 -7.86
CA LYS A 116 -9.64 8.98 -9.11
C LYS A 116 -8.11 9.03 -9.01
N PHE A 117 -7.56 9.00 -7.79
CA PHE A 117 -6.12 9.11 -7.55
C PHE A 117 -5.37 7.81 -7.80
N ILE A 118 -6.07 6.69 -8.02
CA ILE A 118 -5.45 5.41 -8.34
C ILE A 118 -4.91 5.43 -9.77
N GLU A 119 -3.59 5.41 -9.90
CA GLU A 119 -2.90 5.33 -11.18
C GLU A 119 -3.15 3.97 -11.85
N ALA A 120 -3.09 3.96 -13.19
CA ALA A 120 -3.42 2.77 -13.98
C ALA A 120 -2.65 1.51 -13.52
N PRO A 121 -1.34 1.53 -13.22
CA PRO A 121 -0.62 0.32 -12.81
C PRO A 121 -1.06 -0.27 -11.46
N GLN A 122 -1.62 0.55 -10.57
CA GLN A 122 -2.11 0.11 -9.25
C GLN A 122 -3.62 -0.20 -9.25
N ASN A 123 -4.34 0.11 -10.33
CA ASN A 123 -5.78 -0.10 -10.43
C ASN A 123 -6.14 -1.52 -10.88
N CYS A 124 -5.80 -2.51 -10.06
CA CYS A 124 -5.91 -3.93 -10.40
C CYS A 124 -7.34 -4.35 -10.78
N LEU A 125 -8.35 -3.84 -10.06
CA LEU A 125 -9.76 -4.12 -10.37
C LEU A 125 -10.15 -3.59 -11.76
N ARG A 126 -9.77 -2.34 -12.08
CA ARG A 126 -10.02 -1.76 -13.42
C ARG A 126 -9.24 -2.48 -14.51
N ASN A 127 -8.08 -3.02 -14.19
CA ASN A 127 -7.23 -3.77 -15.11
C ASN A 127 -7.70 -5.22 -15.32
N GLY A 128 -8.83 -5.62 -14.72
CA GLY A 128 -9.44 -6.92 -14.96
C GLY A 128 -8.93 -8.03 -14.05
N ARG A 129 -8.31 -7.70 -12.90
CA ARG A 129 -7.92 -8.70 -11.89
C ARG A 129 -9.16 -9.48 -11.41
N PRO A 130 -9.19 -10.82 -11.54
CA PRO A 130 -10.39 -11.61 -11.30
C PRO A 130 -10.62 -11.95 -9.81
N ASP A 131 -9.56 -12.03 -9.00
CA ASP A 131 -9.66 -12.26 -7.57
C ASP A 131 -9.76 -10.95 -6.79
N ALA A 132 -10.62 -10.91 -5.77
CA ALA A 132 -10.86 -9.72 -4.95
C ALA A 132 -10.58 -9.95 -3.45
N MET A 133 -10.17 -11.17 -3.06
CA MET A 133 -10.00 -11.53 -1.64
C MET A 133 -8.94 -10.69 -0.93
N TYR A 134 -7.93 -10.19 -1.66
CA TYR A 134 -6.89 -9.34 -1.10
C TYR A 134 -7.42 -8.03 -0.48
N LEU A 135 -8.63 -7.61 -0.84
CA LEU A 135 -9.31 -6.42 -0.32
C LEU A 135 -9.88 -6.60 1.08
N TYR A 136 -10.15 -7.84 1.49
CA TYR A 136 -10.93 -8.16 2.70
C TYR A 136 -10.04 -8.58 3.86
N TRP A 137 -8.87 -7.96 3.98
CA TRP A 137 -7.93 -8.20 5.07
C TRP A 137 -7.66 -6.91 5.82
N ARG A 138 -7.63 -6.99 7.15
CA ARG A 138 -7.16 -5.90 8.02
C ARG A 138 -6.05 -6.39 8.93
N TRP A 139 -5.13 -5.50 9.25
CA TRP A 139 -4.07 -5.79 10.21
C TRP A 139 -4.60 -5.77 11.64
N LYS A 140 -4.28 -6.79 12.42
CA LYS A 140 -4.56 -6.84 13.86
C LYS A 140 -3.25 -6.96 14.62
N PRO A 141 -2.79 -5.87 15.26
CA PRO A 141 -1.65 -5.92 16.16
C PRO A 141 -1.83 -6.91 17.30
N ASN A 142 -0.72 -7.36 17.86
CA ASN A 142 -0.72 -8.17 19.06
C ASN A 142 -0.99 -7.28 20.27
N GLY A 143 -2.05 -7.57 21.04
CA GLY A 143 -2.33 -6.90 22.30
C GLY A 143 -3.03 -5.53 22.20
N CYS A 144 -3.37 -5.05 21.01
CA CYS A 144 -4.28 -3.91 20.85
C CYS A 144 -5.04 -3.94 19.52
N ASP A 145 -5.96 -2.99 19.37
CA ASP A 145 -6.67 -2.76 18.13
C ASP A 145 -5.99 -1.67 17.30
N LEU A 146 -6.04 -1.87 15.98
CA LEU A 146 -5.80 -0.82 14.99
C LEU A 146 -7.16 -0.38 14.45
N PRO A 147 -7.66 0.81 14.81
CA PRO A 147 -8.88 1.36 14.25
C PRO A 147 -8.73 1.64 12.76
N GLN A 148 -9.86 1.65 12.05
CA GLN A 148 -9.91 2.09 10.67
C GLN A 148 -9.50 3.58 10.57
N PHE A 149 -8.93 3.96 9.43
CA PHE A 149 -8.56 5.34 9.17
C PHE A 149 -9.77 6.29 9.22
N ASP A 150 -9.75 7.26 10.12
CA ASP A 150 -10.74 8.33 10.20
C ASP A 150 -10.27 9.55 9.40
N SER A 151 -10.72 9.62 8.15
CA SER A 151 -10.37 10.67 7.21
C SER A 151 -10.81 12.06 7.67
N PHE A 152 -11.92 12.18 8.40
CA PHE A 152 -12.43 13.46 8.88
C PHE A 152 -11.58 13.98 10.04
N GLY A 153 -11.32 13.13 11.03
CA GLY A 153 -10.42 13.41 12.14
C GLY A 153 -9.01 13.76 11.66
N PHE A 154 -8.48 13.01 10.69
CA PHE A 154 -7.16 13.28 10.12
C PHE A 154 -7.10 14.66 9.44
N LEU A 155 -8.01 14.97 8.52
CA LEU A 155 -8.00 16.27 7.83
C LEU A 155 -8.15 17.44 8.81
N ASN A 156 -9.04 17.33 9.79
CA ASN A 156 -9.23 18.39 10.79
C ASN A 156 -7.98 18.62 11.63
N ALA A 157 -7.27 17.55 12.01
CA ALA A 157 -6.03 17.67 12.75
C ALA A 157 -4.83 18.13 11.89
N MET A 158 -4.92 18.00 10.57
CA MET A 158 -3.92 18.50 9.62
C MET A 158 -4.24 19.89 9.07
N LYS A 159 -5.22 20.58 9.65
CA LYS A 159 -5.55 21.94 9.27
C LYS A 159 -4.34 22.87 9.44
N ASP A 160 -4.10 23.70 8.43
CA ASP A 160 -2.99 24.67 8.37
C ASP A 160 -1.59 24.02 8.41
N LYS A 161 -1.48 22.73 8.04
CA LYS A 161 -0.21 21.98 8.04
C LYS A 161 0.25 21.59 6.64
N SER A 162 1.49 21.14 6.52
CA SER A 162 2.07 20.64 5.26
C SER A 162 2.86 19.35 5.44
N TRP A 163 2.73 18.43 4.49
CA TRP A 163 3.37 17.11 4.49
C TRP A 163 4.21 16.90 3.24
N ALA A 164 5.39 16.30 3.39
CA ALA A 164 6.22 15.82 2.28
C ALA A 164 6.49 14.32 2.39
N PHE A 165 6.16 13.59 1.33
CA PHE A 165 6.51 12.20 1.08
C PHE A 165 7.72 12.18 0.15
N ILE A 166 8.89 11.80 0.67
CA ILE A 166 10.18 11.87 -0.03
C ILE A 166 10.70 10.46 -0.30
N GLY A 167 10.79 10.07 -1.56
CA GLY A 167 11.40 8.80 -1.94
C GLY A 167 10.99 8.31 -3.33
N ASP A 168 10.65 7.03 -3.44
CA ASP A 168 10.51 6.32 -4.71
C ASP A 168 9.04 6.06 -5.14
N SER A 169 8.87 5.14 -6.09
CA SER A 169 7.56 4.76 -6.64
C SER A 169 6.64 4.08 -5.62
N ILE A 170 7.17 3.49 -4.55
CA ILE A 170 6.34 2.93 -3.47
C ILE A 170 5.76 4.07 -2.63
N PHE A 171 6.42 5.21 -2.51
CA PHE A 171 5.76 6.41 -1.94
C PHE A 171 4.71 6.99 -2.86
N ARG A 172 4.92 6.96 -4.18
CA ARG A 172 3.85 7.32 -5.13
C ARG A 172 2.64 6.42 -4.90
N ASN A 173 2.84 5.13 -4.65
CA ASN A 173 1.77 4.20 -4.31
C ASN A 173 1.11 4.53 -2.96
N HIS A 174 1.90 4.90 -1.94
CA HIS A 174 1.43 5.22 -0.60
C HIS A 174 0.58 6.49 -0.58
N ILE A 175 1.02 7.55 -1.27
CA ILE A 175 0.29 8.80 -1.33
C ILE A 175 -1.02 8.66 -2.12
N GLN A 176 -1.07 7.81 -3.15
CA GLN A 176 -2.33 7.51 -3.83
C GLN A 176 -3.37 6.91 -2.86
N SER A 177 -2.96 5.97 -2.00
CA SER A 177 -3.82 5.43 -0.94
C SER A 177 -4.30 6.52 0.03
N MET A 178 -3.37 7.35 0.53
CA MET A 178 -3.71 8.46 1.42
C MET A 178 -4.72 9.43 0.78
N LEU A 179 -4.49 9.84 -0.47
CA LEU A 179 -5.40 10.71 -1.22
C LEU A 179 -6.78 10.05 -1.40
N CYS A 180 -6.84 8.75 -1.68
CA CYS A 180 -8.11 8.02 -1.75
C CYS A 180 -8.87 8.06 -0.42
N LEU A 181 -8.19 7.80 0.70
CA LEU A 181 -8.79 7.86 2.03
C LEU A 181 -9.33 9.27 2.33
N LEU A 182 -8.53 10.32 2.10
CA LEU A 182 -8.90 11.70 2.42
C LEU A 182 -9.98 12.26 1.48
N SER A 183 -9.98 11.86 0.20
CA SER A 183 -10.96 12.29 -0.81
C SER A 183 -12.40 11.90 -0.49
N LYS A 184 -12.60 10.97 0.45
CA LYS A 184 -13.92 10.63 1.01
C LYS A 184 -14.60 11.80 1.70
N VAL A 185 -13.83 12.76 2.20
CA VAL A 185 -14.32 13.93 2.93
C VAL A 185 -14.21 15.17 2.06
N TYR A 186 -13.01 15.45 1.53
CA TYR A 186 -12.77 16.55 0.61
C TYR A 186 -11.79 16.14 -0.48
N GLU A 187 -12.16 16.40 -1.72
CA GLU A 187 -11.28 16.15 -2.85
C GLU A 187 -10.21 17.25 -2.95
N PRO A 188 -8.92 16.91 -2.96
CA PRO A 188 -7.86 17.90 -3.11
C PRO A 188 -7.67 18.33 -4.56
N VAL A 189 -7.12 19.53 -4.74
CA VAL A 189 -6.69 20.06 -6.03
C VAL A 189 -5.20 19.84 -6.19
N GLU A 190 -4.78 19.31 -7.33
CA GLU A 190 -3.35 19.29 -7.68
C GLU A 190 -2.89 20.70 -8.05
N ILE A 191 -1.88 21.19 -7.35
CA ILE A 191 -1.34 22.56 -7.51
C ILE A 191 0.06 22.58 -8.11
N TYR A 192 0.73 21.43 -8.21
CA TYR A 192 2.05 21.30 -8.82
C TYR A 192 2.28 19.87 -9.28
N HIS A 193 2.99 19.72 -10.40
CA HIS A 193 3.69 18.51 -10.78
C HIS A 193 5.00 18.89 -11.51
N ASP A 194 6.01 18.03 -11.45
CA ASP A 194 7.18 18.16 -12.33
C ASP A 194 6.85 17.71 -13.76
N GLU A 195 7.76 17.93 -14.71
CA GLU A 195 7.57 17.57 -16.13
C GLU A 195 7.25 16.07 -16.32
N THR A 196 7.77 15.23 -15.42
CA THR A 196 7.61 13.76 -15.48
C THR A 196 6.43 13.24 -14.65
N PHE A 197 5.68 14.13 -13.98
CA PHE A 197 4.64 13.80 -13.00
C PHE A 197 5.10 12.87 -11.88
N LYS A 198 6.41 12.79 -11.61
CA LYS A 198 6.96 11.96 -10.54
C LYS A 198 6.84 12.66 -9.20
N SER A 199 7.12 13.96 -9.16
CA SER A 199 6.83 14.83 -8.02
C SER A 199 5.52 15.58 -8.25
N ARG A 200 4.65 15.63 -7.25
CA ARG A 200 3.30 16.22 -7.33
C ARG A 200 2.91 16.83 -5.99
N THR A 201 2.03 17.84 -5.99
CA THR A 201 1.54 18.47 -4.77
C THR A 201 0.03 18.69 -4.85
N TRP A 202 -0.66 18.33 -3.78
CA TRP A 202 -2.10 18.44 -3.62
C TRP A 202 -2.44 19.37 -2.47
N TYR A 203 -3.52 20.13 -2.64
CA TYR A 203 -4.00 21.11 -1.67
C TYR A 203 -5.48 20.86 -1.33
N PHE A 204 -5.75 20.71 -0.04
CA PHE A 204 -7.10 20.63 0.52
C PHE A 204 -7.51 22.03 1.00
N SER A 205 -8.23 22.76 0.14
CA SER A 205 -8.60 24.16 0.39
C SER A 205 -9.40 24.37 1.68
N ASN A 206 -10.30 23.45 2.02
CA ASN A 206 -11.14 23.53 3.22
C ASN A 206 -10.35 23.41 4.53
N HIS A 207 -9.14 22.84 4.46
CA HIS A 207 -8.27 22.60 5.60
C HIS A 207 -6.98 23.42 5.55
N ASN A 208 -6.74 24.15 4.45
CA ASN A 208 -5.43 24.76 4.19
C ASN A 208 -4.28 23.76 4.38
N PHE A 209 -4.51 22.52 3.93
CA PHE A 209 -3.62 21.40 4.14
C PHE A 209 -2.92 21.03 2.83
N THR A 210 -1.59 20.94 2.85
CA THR A 210 -0.77 20.63 1.67
C THR A 210 -0.10 19.27 1.81
N VAL A 211 -0.14 18.46 0.76
CA VAL A 211 0.56 17.17 0.70
C VAL A 211 1.39 17.10 -0.57
N ALA A 212 2.70 16.90 -0.45
CA ALA A 212 3.62 16.77 -1.55
C ALA A 212 4.21 15.36 -1.65
N MET A 213 4.30 14.82 -2.86
CA MET A 213 5.19 13.72 -3.24
C MET A 213 6.42 14.33 -3.90
N ILE A 214 7.62 14.06 -3.37
CA ILE A 214 8.88 14.51 -3.96
C ILE A 214 9.68 13.27 -4.38
N TRP A 215 9.92 13.16 -5.68
CA TRP A 215 10.66 12.05 -6.26
C TRP A 215 12.16 12.17 -5.95
N ALA A 216 12.64 11.31 -5.07
CA ALA A 216 14.03 11.23 -4.62
C ALA A 216 14.37 9.78 -4.24
N PRO A 217 14.41 8.84 -5.20
CA PRO A 217 14.50 7.40 -4.92
C PRO A 217 15.77 6.98 -4.15
N PHE A 218 16.83 7.77 -4.28
CA PHE A 218 18.08 7.58 -3.54
C PHE A 218 18.27 8.56 -2.38
N LEU A 219 17.38 9.53 -2.18
CA LEU A 219 17.48 10.64 -1.20
C LEU A 219 18.69 11.59 -1.39
N VAL A 220 19.76 11.14 -2.04
CA VAL A 220 20.95 11.92 -2.40
C VAL A 220 20.98 12.17 -3.91
N LYS A 221 21.85 13.08 -4.36
CA LYS A 221 22.10 13.33 -5.77
C LYS A 221 22.46 12.01 -6.45
N SER A 222 21.78 11.74 -7.56
CA SER A 222 22.01 10.57 -8.39
C SER A 222 21.85 10.91 -9.86
N GLU A 223 22.65 10.29 -10.72
CA GLU A 223 22.47 10.32 -12.17
C GLU A 223 21.99 8.94 -12.62
N THR A 224 20.82 8.92 -13.26
CA THR A 224 20.13 7.69 -13.67
C THR A 224 19.95 7.70 -15.17
N PHE A 225 20.26 6.58 -15.82
CA PHE A 225 20.26 6.45 -17.27
C PHE A 225 19.27 5.37 -17.73
N GLU A 226 18.00 5.51 -17.33
CA GLU A 226 16.92 4.57 -17.66
C GLU A 226 15.86 5.20 -18.56
N ASP A 227 15.30 4.43 -19.49
CA ASP A 227 14.10 4.80 -20.25
C ASP A 227 12.80 4.57 -19.44
N ASP A 228 11.66 4.92 -20.02
CA ASP A 228 10.34 4.81 -19.37
C ASP A 228 9.93 3.35 -19.08
N ASP A 229 10.53 2.39 -19.78
CA ASP A 229 10.32 0.95 -19.55
C ASP A 229 11.24 0.39 -18.44
N GLY A 230 12.08 1.26 -17.85
CA GLY A 230 13.01 0.91 -16.78
C GLY A 230 14.28 0.20 -17.28
N LYS A 231 14.57 0.27 -18.58
CA LYS A 231 15.78 -0.33 -19.15
C LYS A 231 16.95 0.63 -18.98
N ALA A 232 17.94 0.19 -18.19
CA ALA A 232 19.17 0.96 -17.98
C ALA A 232 20.11 0.91 -19.20
N SER A 233 20.61 2.09 -19.58
CA SER A 233 21.66 2.27 -20.59
C SER A 233 23.06 2.38 -19.98
N SER A 234 23.17 2.71 -18.69
CA SER A 234 24.40 2.79 -17.91
C SER A 234 24.09 2.66 -16.41
N GLU A 235 25.13 2.41 -15.61
CA GLU A 235 25.11 2.33 -14.16
C GLU A 235 24.64 3.64 -13.50
N VAL A 236 24.01 3.55 -12.34
CA VAL A 236 23.65 4.74 -11.57
C VAL A 236 24.90 5.37 -10.96
N HIS A 237 25.08 6.68 -11.10
CA HIS A 237 26.11 7.40 -10.34
C HIS A 237 25.49 8.00 -9.08
N LEU A 238 25.91 7.52 -7.91
CA LEU A 238 25.34 7.88 -6.61
C LEU A 238 26.33 8.72 -5.79
N TYR A 239 25.94 9.93 -5.40
CA TYR A 239 26.78 10.86 -4.63
C TYR A 239 26.34 10.84 -3.16
N ILE A 240 26.95 9.98 -2.34
CA ILE A 240 26.44 9.60 -1.01
C ILE A 240 26.54 10.71 0.05
N ASP A 241 27.31 11.76 -0.23
CA ASP A 241 27.59 12.93 0.60
C ASP A 241 26.81 14.18 0.17
N VAL A 242 26.05 14.12 -0.93
CA VAL A 242 25.32 15.27 -1.50
C VAL A 242 23.82 14.98 -1.52
N LEU A 243 23.03 15.67 -0.69
CA LEU A 243 21.56 15.50 -0.68
C LEU A 243 20.93 15.84 -2.04
N ASP A 244 19.82 15.19 -2.39
CA ASP A 244 19.05 15.57 -3.57
C ASP A 244 18.37 16.93 -3.30
N ASN A 245 18.78 17.94 -4.08
CA ASN A 245 18.30 19.30 -3.95
C ASN A 245 16.77 19.42 -4.11
N LYS A 246 16.12 18.48 -4.84
CA LYS A 246 14.67 18.49 -5.07
C LYS A 246 13.88 18.52 -3.77
N TRP A 247 14.30 17.78 -2.75
CA TRP A 247 13.61 17.80 -1.45
C TRP A 247 14.35 18.66 -0.43
N ALA A 248 15.69 18.64 -0.42
CA ALA A 248 16.47 19.35 0.59
C ALA A 248 16.22 20.87 0.59
N ALA A 249 16.11 21.48 -0.61
CA ALA A 249 15.89 22.92 -0.75
C ALA A 249 14.51 23.40 -0.27
N GLN A 250 13.56 22.49 -0.11
CA GLN A 250 12.20 22.81 0.33
C GLN A 250 11.81 22.13 1.65
N TYR A 251 12.76 21.47 2.32
CA TYR A 251 12.52 20.75 3.57
C TYR A 251 11.86 21.62 4.65
N SER A 252 12.26 22.90 4.74
CA SER A 252 11.72 23.86 5.72
C SER A 252 10.26 24.25 5.51
N LYS A 253 9.64 23.86 4.39
CA LYS A 253 8.23 24.17 4.09
C LYS A 253 7.24 23.21 4.74
N TYR A 254 7.70 22.10 5.29
CA TYR A 254 6.85 20.96 5.68
C TYR A 254 6.81 20.76 7.19
N ASP A 255 5.63 20.70 7.80
CA ASP A 255 5.47 20.38 9.22
C ASP A 255 5.69 18.89 9.52
N TYR A 256 5.37 18.04 8.54
CA TYR A 256 5.57 16.59 8.59
C TYR A 256 6.36 16.13 7.38
N VAL A 257 7.35 15.26 7.62
CA VAL A 257 8.14 14.65 6.57
C VAL A 257 8.08 13.14 6.75
N ILE A 258 7.74 12.41 5.69
CA ILE A 258 7.87 10.96 5.64
C ILE A 258 8.85 10.59 4.53
N PHE A 259 9.83 9.75 4.86
CA PHE A 259 10.84 9.34 3.89
C PHE A 259 11.24 7.86 4.06
N SER A 260 11.83 7.32 3.01
CA SER A 260 12.36 5.96 2.91
C SER A 260 13.33 5.90 1.73
N GLY A 261 14.26 4.97 1.79
CA GLY A 261 15.03 4.54 0.61
C GLY A 261 14.67 3.10 0.25
N GLY A 262 15.56 2.46 -0.50
CA GLY A 262 15.61 1.01 -0.53
C GLY A 262 15.68 0.41 -1.93
N GLN A 263 14.54 0.22 -2.60
CA GLN A 263 14.44 -0.65 -3.78
C GLN A 263 15.34 -0.22 -4.95
N TRP A 264 15.57 1.07 -5.10
CA TRP A 264 16.49 1.61 -6.10
C TRP A 264 17.97 1.30 -5.81
N PHE A 265 18.34 1.05 -4.55
CA PHE A 265 19.70 0.67 -4.16
C PHE A 265 20.09 -0.74 -4.62
N LEU A 266 19.13 -1.56 -5.08
CA LEU A 266 19.43 -2.87 -5.68
C LEU A 266 19.97 -2.76 -7.12
N LYS A 267 19.95 -1.57 -7.72
CA LYS A 267 20.50 -1.34 -9.06
C LYS A 267 22.03 -1.31 -9.02
N THR A 268 22.64 -1.65 -10.15
CA THR A 268 24.09 -1.46 -10.34
C THR A 268 24.43 0.03 -10.23
N MET A 269 25.42 0.36 -9.40
CA MET A 269 25.80 1.74 -9.13
C MET A 269 27.32 1.93 -8.98
N VAL A 270 27.77 3.13 -9.29
CA VAL A 270 29.09 3.68 -8.96
C VAL A 270 28.90 4.70 -7.84
N ILE A 271 29.66 4.54 -6.75
CA ILE A 271 29.53 5.34 -5.54
C ILE A 271 30.59 6.44 -5.55
N TRP A 272 30.13 7.68 -5.38
CA TRP A 272 30.92 8.89 -5.30
C TRP A 272 30.84 9.51 -3.91
N GLU A 273 31.99 9.91 -3.37
CA GLU A 273 32.12 10.69 -2.12
C GLU A 273 33.24 11.72 -2.34
N ASP A 274 33.01 12.99 -1.99
CA ASP A 274 33.94 14.10 -2.20
C ASP A 274 34.44 14.22 -3.66
N ASN A 275 33.54 13.98 -4.62
CA ASN A 275 33.83 13.90 -6.07
C ASN A 275 34.86 12.83 -6.47
N THR A 276 35.06 11.80 -5.66
CA THR A 276 35.93 10.65 -5.97
C THR A 276 35.15 9.34 -5.95
N ILE A 277 35.53 8.39 -6.80
CA ILE A 277 34.92 7.05 -6.80
C ILE A 277 35.48 6.26 -5.62
N VAL A 278 34.60 5.91 -4.67
CA VAL A 278 34.97 5.12 -3.47
C VAL A 278 34.61 3.64 -3.61
N GLY A 279 33.77 3.29 -4.58
CA GLY A 279 33.43 1.91 -4.88
C GLY A 279 32.30 1.76 -5.89
N CYS A 280 31.85 0.53 -6.08
CA CYS A 280 30.68 0.18 -6.86
C CYS A 280 29.81 -0.86 -6.14
N HIS A 281 28.57 -1.00 -6.59
CA HIS A 281 27.74 -2.14 -6.28
C HIS A 281 27.26 -2.83 -7.57
N ASN A 282 27.45 -4.14 -7.65
CA ASN A 282 27.07 -5.01 -8.76
C ASN A 282 27.67 -4.55 -10.11
N CYS A 283 28.88 -3.98 -10.08
CA CYS A 283 29.53 -3.50 -11.29
C CYS A 283 30.31 -4.63 -11.97
N LYS A 284 30.30 -4.63 -13.32
CA LYS A 284 31.07 -5.60 -14.11
C LYS A 284 32.53 -5.19 -14.30
N ASN A 285 32.86 -3.93 -14.04
CA ASN A 285 34.21 -3.40 -14.20
C ASN A 285 35.08 -3.76 -12.99
N SER A 286 36.02 -4.68 -13.18
CA SER A 286 36.96 -5.12 -12.13
C SER A 286 37.95 -4.05 -11.65
N SER A 287 38.01 -2.88 -12.31
CA SER A 287 38.87 -1.77 -11.92
C SER A 287 38.32 -0.96 -10.75
N ILE A 288 37.01 -1.08 -10.45
CA ILE A 288 36.36 -0.38 -9.34
C ILE A 288 36.11 -1.39 -8.22
N LYS A 289 36.40 -1.00 -6.97
CA LYS A 289 36.20 -1.83 -5.80
C LYS A 289 34.71 -2.08 -5.54
N GLU A 290 34.28 -3.35 -5.55
CA GLU A 290 32.95 -3.74 -5.08
C GLU A 290 32.85 -3.54 -3.55
N VAL A 291 31.86 -2.75 -3.11
CA VAL A 291 31.62 -2.44 -1.70
C VAL A 291 30.31 -3.03 -1.17
N GLY A 292 29.47 -3.61 -2.05
CA GLY A 292 28.15 -4.12 -1.70
C GLY A 292 27.12 -3.02 -1.46
N ILE A 293 25.86 -3.42 -1.25
CA ILE A 293 24.72 -2.49 -1.07
C ILE A 293 24.65 -1.86 0.33
N ASP A 294 25.11 -2.56 1.38
CA ASP A 294 25.07 -2.04 2.77
C ASP A 294 25.80 -0.70 2.87
N TYR A 295 27.01 -0.61 2.32
CA TYR A 295 27.85 0.59 2.43
C TYR A 295 27.17 1.86 1.90
N PRO A 296 26.76 1.96 0.62
CA PRO A 296 26.10 3.15 0.11
C PRO A 296 24.76 3.40 0.80
N TYR A 297 23.96 2.36 1.08
CA TYR A 297 22.65 2.54 1.70
C TYR A 297 22.76 3.13 3.10
N ARG A 298 23.66 2.57 3.91
CA ARG A 298 23.97 3.04 5.26
C ARG A 298 24.49 4.48 5.25
N LYS A 299 25.45 4.78 4.38
CA LYS A 299 26.05 6.12 4.26
C LYS A 299 25.01 7.17 3.86
N VAL A 300 24.12 6.85 2.92
CA VAL A 300 23.02 7.75 2.56
C VAL A 300 22.10 8.02 3.74
N LEU A 301 21.67 7.00 4.48
CA LEU A 301 20.83 7.19 5.66
C LEU A 301 21.54 8.06 6.71
N GLN A 302 22.85 7.86 6.92
CA GLN A 302 23.66 8.70 7.80
C GLN A 302 23.69 10.16 7.35
N THR A 303 23.90 10.42 6.05
CA THR A 303 23.89 11.77 5.46
C THR A 303 22.53 12.46 5.67
N VAL A 304 21.43 11.74 5.38
CA VAL A 304 20.06 12.26 5.54
C VAL A 304 19.73 12.56 7.00
N TYR A 305 20.01 11.62 7.91
CA TYR A 305 19.77 11.84 9.34
C TYR A 305 20.67 12.93 9.92
N HIS A 306 21.91 13.05 9.44
CA HIS A 306 22.79 14.14 9.85
C HIS A 306 22.18 15.50 9.47
N PHE A 307 21.71 15.66 8.24
CA PHE A 307 21.01 16.87 7.80
C PHE A 307 19.77 17.18 8.66
N MET A 308 18.90 16.20 8.91
CA MET A 308 17.69 16.39 9.74
C MET A 308 18.05 16.75 11.20
N SER A 309 19.19 16.27 11.69
CA SER A 309 19.69 16.63 13.02
C SER A 309 20.27 18.04 13.09
N SER A 310 20.87 18.55 12.01
CA SER A 310 21.60 19.83 12.01
C SER A 310 20.77 21.02 11.54
N THR A 311 19.74 20.81 10.72
CA THR A 311 18.85 21.89 10.23
C THR A 311 18.10 22.60 11.37
N GLU A 312 17.84 23.90 11.23
CA GLU A 312 17.06 24.68 12.20
C GLU A 312 15.59 24.26 12.25
N HIS A 313 15.03 23.84 11.11
CA HIS A 313 13.63 23.41 11.02
C HIS A 313 13.43 22.00 11.58
N LYS A 314 12.54 21.84 12.56
CA LYS A 314 12.31 20.56 13.28
C LYS A 314 10.90 20.01 13.08
N PRO A 315 10.58 19.45 11.89
CA PRO A 315 9.29 18.84 11.63
C PRO A 315 9.13 17.51 12.39
N ILE A 316 7.92 16.96 12.38
CA ILE A 316 7.71 15.56 12.75
C ILE A 316 8.15 14.69 11.58
N ILE A 317 9.02 13.72 11.84
CA ILE A 317 9.64 12.90 10.79
C ILE A 317 9.21 11.44 10.95
N PHE A 318 8.64 10.86 9.92
CA PHE A 318 8.40 9.43 9.80
C PHE A 318 9.47 8.79 8.90
N PHE A 319 10.10 7.74 9.38
CA PHE A 319 10.90 6.85 8.54
C PHE A 319 10.10 5.58 8.26
N ARG A 320 9.75 5.35 6.99
CA ARG A 320 9.08 4.11 6.56
C ARG A 320 10.16 3.08 6.23
N THR A 321 10.07 1.92 6.86
CA THR A 321 11.03 0.83 6.61
C THR A 321 10.81 0.16 5.25
N TRP A 322 11.74 -0.74 4.92
CA TRP A 322 11.74 -1.61 3.75
C TRP A 322 10.38 -2.27 3.50
N THR A 323 9.99 -2.30 2.23
CA THR A 323 8.82 -3.02 1.74
C THR A 323 9.30 -4.08 0.76
N PRO A 324 9.08 -5.38 1.04
CA PRO A 324 9.58 -6.45 0.20
C PRO A 324 8.82 -6.53 -1.13
N ASP A 325 9.49 -7.02 -2.16
CA ASP A 325 8.81 -7.60 -3.32
C ASP A 325 8.40 -9.07 -3.03
N HIS A 326 7.53 -9.63 -3.87
CA HIS A 326 7.16 -11.04 -3.81
C HIS A 326 7.37 -11.75 -5.14
N PHE A 327 8.47 -11.48 -5.83
CA PHE A 327 8.79 -12.22 -7.04
C PHE A 327 9.15 -13.68 -6.72
N GLU A 328 8.50 -14.60 -7.42
CA GLU A 328 8.77 -16.03 -7.42
C GLU A 328 9.24 -16.49 -8.80
N TYR A 329 10.10 -17.51 -8.84
CA TYR A 329 10.61 -18.13 -10.07
C TYR A 329 11.37 -17.19 -11.02
N GLY A 330 11.88 -16.07 -10.51
CA GLY A 330 12.59 -15.06 -11.27
C GLY A 330 12.49 -13.71 -10.57
N GLU A 331 12.93 -12.66 -11.26
CA GLU A 331 12.85 -11.26 -10.84
C GLU A 331 12.06 -10.46 -11.89
N TRP A 332 11.83 -9.18 -11.64
CA TRP A 332 11.06 -8.30 -12.53
C TRP A 332 11.55 -8.30 -14.00
N PHE A 333 12.84 -8.53 -14.22
CA PHE A 333 13.48 -8.55 -15.55
C PHE A 333 13.68 -9.96 -16.13
N SER A 334 13.48 -11.02 -15.34
CA SER A 334 13.73 -12.41 -15.74
C SER A 334 12.47 -13.28 -15.75
N GLY A 335 11.29 -12.65 -15.69
CA GLY A 335 10.00 -13.33 -15.81
C GLY A 335 9.43 -13.84 -14.49
N GLY A 336 9.85 -13.28 -13.36
CA GLY A 336 9.28 -13.58 -12.05
C GLY A 336 7.78 -13.27 -11.99
N VAL A 337 7.07 -13.97 -11.09
CA VAL A 337 5.61 -13.89 -10.92
C VAL A 337 5.21 -13.76 -9.46
N CYS A 338 3.98 -13.31 -9.20
CA CYS A 338 3.37 -13.22 -7.86
C CYS A 338 1.86 -13.50 -7.98
N ASN A 339 1.50 -14.75 -8.21
CA ASN A 339 0.11 -15.16 -8.49
C ASN A 339 -0.64 -15.65 -7.23
N ARG A 340 -0.08 -15.45 -6.04
CA ARG A 340 -0.74 -15.80 -4.78
C ARG A 340 -1.98 -14.92 -4.58
N THR A 341 -3.05 -15.50 -4.05
CA THR A 341 -4.35 -14.82 -3.85
C THR A 341 -4.77 -14.77 -2.38
N ARG A 342 -3.86 -15.16 -1.48
CA ARG A 342 -4.06 -15.14 -0.02
C ARG A 342 -2.80 -14.66 0.69
N PRO A 343 -2.93 -14.01 1.86
CA PRO A 343 -1.81 -13.68 2.73
C PRO A 343 -1.05 -14.94 3.17
N TYR A 344 0.21 -14.73 3.55
CA TYR A 344 0.93 -15.71 4.36
C TYR A 344 0.46 -15.66 5.81
N ALA A 345 0.40 -16.81 6.46
CA ALA A 345 0.45 -16.89 7.91
C ALA A 345 1.87 -16.56 8.41
N ALA A 346 2.00 -16.07 9.64
CA ALA A 346 3.25 -15.55 10.19
C ALA A 346 4.45 -16.52 10.12
N TRP A 347 4.21 -17.84 10.12
CA TRP A 347 5.25 -18.87 10.06
C TRP A 347 5.60 -19.34 8.64
N GLN A 348 4.86 -18.91 7.61
CA GLN A 348 5.00 -19.44 6.25
C GLN A 348 6.11 -18.75 5.44
N TYR A 349 6.34 -17.47 5.69
CA TYR A 349 7.31 -16.67 4.94
C TYR A 349 7.81 -15.50 5.77
N ASN A 350 9.11 -15.20 5.69
CA ASN A 350 9.75 -14.14 6.47
C ASN A 350 10.49 -13.09 5.62
N GLY A 351 10.52 -13.24 4.30
CA GLY A 351 11.24 -12.36 3.37
C GLY A 351 12.48 -13.02 2.75
N LYS A 352 13.08 -12.37 1.76
CA LYS A 352 14.36 -12.73 1.16
C LYS A 352 15.52 -12.29 2.09
N PRO A 353 16.72 -12.89 1.97
CA PRO A 353 17.89 -12.45 2.74
C PRO A 353 18.20 -10.96 2.58
N VAL A 354 18.05 -10.41 1.37
CA VAL A 354 18.28 -8.98 1.10
C VAL A 354 17.30 -8.10 1.86
N ASP A 355 16.04 -8.52 2.03
CA ASP A 355 15.05 -7.74 2.76
C ASP A 355 15.44 -7.57 4.23
N HIS A 356 15.95 -8.65 4.84
CA HIS A 356 16.43 -8.62 6.21
C HIS A 356 17.68 -7.77 6.39
N GLU A 357 18.64 -7.83 5.45
CA GLU A 357 19.82 -6.98 5.50
C GLU A 357 19.44 -5.50 5.37
N MET A 358 18.58 -5.14 4.41
CA MET A 358 18.16 -3.75 4.22
C MET A 358 17.42 -3.22 5.45
N ARG A 359 16.42 -3.94 5.98
CA ARG A 359 15.72 -3.53 7.20
C ARG A 359 16.65 -3.44 8.41
N LYS A 360 17.65 -4.29 8.51
CA LYS A 360 18.64 -4.23 9.60
C LYS A 360 19.46 -2.94 9.53
N VAL A 361 19.94 -2.53 8.35
CA VAL A 361 20.61 -1.23 8.17
C VAL A 361 19.69 -0.10 8.60
N GLU A 362 18.45 -0.11 8.12
CA GLU A 362 17.46 0.91 8.41
C GLU A 362 17.21 1.09 9.91
N LEU A 363 16.94 0.00 10.62
CA LEU A 363 16.69 0.05 12.06
C LEU A 363 17.93 0.51 12.83
N GLN A 364 19.13 0.05 12.44
CA GLN A 364 20.38 0.48 13.08
C GLN A 364 20.61 1.99 12.95
N GLU A 365 20.45 2.54 11.74
CA GLU A 365 20.64 3.98 11.51
C GLU A 365 19.50 4.81 12.12
N PHE A 366 18.26 4.32 12.06
CA PHE A 366 17.11 4.93 12.71
C PHE A 366 17.34 5.12 14.22
N TRP A 367 17.69 4.05 14.94
CA TRP A 367 17.89 4.14 16.39
C TRP A 367 19.13 4.96 16.76
N THR A 368 20.14 4.99 15.88
CA THR A 368 21.29 5.89 16.05
C THR A 368 20.88 7.35 15.92
N ALA A 369 20.04 7.68 14.94
CA ALA A 369 19.52 9.03 14.72
C ALA A 369 18.52 9.47 15.79
N ALA A 370 17.65 8.57 16.25
CA ALA A 370 16.66 8.85 17.30
C ALA A 370 17.30 9.35 18.61
N ARG A 371 18.50 8.87 18.94
CA ARG A 371 19.27 9.32 20.11
C ARG A 371 19.82 10.75 20.00
N ARG A 372 19.75 11.37 18.82
CA ARG A 372 20.25 12.73 18.55
C ARG A 372 19.19 13.82 18.72
N GLY A 373 18.06 13.51 19.36
CA GLY A 373 17.00 14.50 19.66
C GLY A 373 16.16 14.92 18.45
N ILE A 374 16.20 14.17 17.34
CA ILE A 374 15.34 14.37 16.18
C ILE A 374 13.91 13.92 16.54
N ARG A 375 12.88 14.65 16.09
CA ARG A 375 11.46 14.26 16.24
C ARG A 375 11.09 13.13 15.28
N LEU A 376 11.74 11.99 15.46
CA LEU A 376 11.70 10.86 14.55
C LEU A 376 10.70 9.80 15.03
N ARG A 377 9.97 9.19 14.09
CA ARG A 377 8.96 8.14 14.26
C ARG A 377 9.26 7.00 13.32
N LEU A 378 9.24 5.78 13.86
CA LEU A 378 9.37 4.58 13.06
C LEU A 378 7.99 4.22 12.50
N LEU A 379 7.91 4.03 11.19
CA LEU A 379 6.78 3.40 10.52
C LEU A 379 7.27 2.07 9.95
N ASP A 380 7.26 1.02 10.79
CA ASP A 380 7.79 -0.30 10.41
C ASP A 380 6.73 -1.10 9.64
N THR A 381 6.76 -0.96 8.32
CA THR A 381 5.81 -1.62 7.42
C THR A 381 6.27 -3.01 6.97
N PHE A 382 7.47 -3.44 7.35
CA PHE A 382 8.10 -4.62 6.77
C PHE A 382 7.29 -5.89 7.03
N PHE A 383 7.07 -6.23 8.30
CA PHE A 383 6.49 -7.52 8.67
C PHE A 383 5.06 -7.69 8.13
N LEU A 384 4.21 -6.67 8.26
CA LEU A 384 2.86 -6.74 7.69
C LEU A 384 2.88 -6.83 6.16
N SER A 385 3.87 -6.25 5.48
CA SER A 385 3.96 -6.28 4.01
C SER A 385 4.49 -7.62 3.51
N VAL A 386 5.47 -8.24 4.19
CA VAL A 386 5.97 -9.62 3.90
C VAL A 386 4.82 -10.63 3.87
N LEU A 387 3.79 -10.43 4.69
CA LEU A 387 2.69 -11.37 4.77
C LEU A 387 1.63 -11.18 3.67
N ARG A 388 1.83 -10.26 2.72
CA ARG A 388 0.82 -9.86 1.72
C ARG A 388 1.25 -10.09 0.26
N PRO A 389 1.71 -11.30 -0.11
CA PRO A 389 2.03 -11.59 -1.51
C PRO A 389 0.82 -11.44 -2.44
N ASP A 390 -0.40 -11.51 -1.89
CA ASP A 390 -1.67 -11.35 -2.59
C ASP A 390 -1.99 -9.90 -2.98
N GLY A 391 -1.28 -8.93 -2.40
CA GLY A 391 -1.57 -7.52 -2.58
C GLY A 391 -1.00 -6.87 -3.84
N HIS A 392 -0.18 -7.58 -4.60
CA HIS A 392 0.54 -7.02 -5.76
C HIS A 392 -0.32 -7.01 -7.04
N PRO A 393 -0.11 -6.06 -7.97
CA PRO A 393 -0.79 -6.07 -9.27
C PRO A 393 -0.48 -7.32 -10.09
N GLY A 394 0.74 -7.84 -10.00
CA GLY A 394 1.21 -8.93 -10.86
C GLY A 394 1.01 -8.57 -12.33
N PRO A 395 0.33 -9.39 -13.13
CA PRO A 395 0.09 -9.09 -14.54
C PRO A 395 -0.91 -7.94 -14.73
N TYR A 396 -1.75 -7.66 -13.73
CA TYR A 396 -2.78 -6.63 -13.77
C TYR A 396 -2.24 -5.22 -13.46
N ARG A 397 -0.94 -5.00 -13.71
CA ARG A 397 -0.35 -3.67 -13.89
C ARG A 397 -0.78 -3.01 -15.21
N THR A 398 -1.22 -3.81 -16.18
CA THR A 398 -1.67 -3.36 -17.50
C THR A 398 -3.15 -3.63 -17.64
N PHE A 399 -3.87 -2.79 -18.40
CA PHE A 399 -5.30 -2.95 -18.62
C PHE A 399 -5.60 -4.26 -19.37
N HIS A 400 -6.36 -5.17 -18.74
CA HIS A 400 -6.86 -6.41 -19.33
C HIS A 400 -5.77 -7.25 -20.04
N PRO A 401 -4.70 -7.66 -19.32
CA PRO A 401 -3.48 -8.20 -19.92
C PRO A 401 -3.68 -9.53 -20.67
N PHE A 402 -4.80 -10.23 -20.42
CA PHE A 402 -5.12 -11.55 -20.97
C PHE A 402 -6.40 -11.57 -21.81
N GLU A 403 -6.97 -10.42 -22.16
CA GLU A 403 -8.23 -10.34 -22.92
C GLU A 403 -8.07 -10.85 -24.36
N GLN A 404 -6.94 -10.51 -25.01
CA GLN A 404 -6.65 -10.93 -26.38
C GLN A 404 -6.08 -12.35 -26.46
N ASP A 405 -5.19 -12.71 -25.53
CA ASP A 405 -4.56 -14.02 -25.43
C ASP A 405 -4.41 -14.43 -23.97
N LYS A 406 -5.11 -15.49 -23.57
CA LYS A 406 -5.09 -16.04 -22.22
C LYS A 406 -3.73 -16.65 -21.82
N THR A 407 -2.85 -16.88 -22.79
CA THR A 407 -1.52 -17.46 -22.61
C THR A 407 -0.38 -16.45 -22.79
N ALA A 408 -0.72 -15.17 -22.98
CA ALA A 408 0.24 -14.11 -23.17
C ALA A 408 1.28 -14.07 -22.03
N LYS A 409 2.55 -13.90 -22.40
CA LYS A 409 3.60 -13.60 -21.43
C LYS A 409 3.61 -12.10 -21.21
N VAL A 410 3.22 -11.68 -20.00
CA VAL A 410 3.16 -10.27 -19.61
C VAL A 410 4.13 -9.99 -18.47
N GLN A 411 4.57 -8.73 -18.38
CA GLN A 411 5.40 -8.30 -17.26
C GLN A 411 4.57 -8.27 -15.98
N ASN A 412 5.12 -8.84 -14.91
CA ASN A 412 4.48 -8.82 -13.59
C ASN A 412 5.07 -7.68 -12.76
N ASP A 413 4.21 -6.97 -12.04
CA ASP A 413 4.61 -6.07 -10.97
C ASP A 413 4.36 -6.74 -9.61
N CYS A 414 5.44 -7.23 -9.00
CA CYS A 414 5.42 -7.85 -7.68
C CYS A 414 6.08 -6.98 -6.62
N LEU A 415 6.20 -5.68 -6.89
CA LEU A 415 6.84 -4.70 -6.02
C LEU A 415 5.82 -3.66 -5.51
N HIS A 416 5.00 -3.12 -6.41
CA HIS A 416 3.95 -2.16 -6.05
C HIS A 416 2.68 -2.89 -5.60
N TRP A 417 1.70 -2.14 -5.12
CA TRP A 417 0.51 -2.66 -4.45
C TRP A 417 -0.76 -2.21 -5.16
N CYS A 418 -1.71 -3.14 -5.29
CA CYS A 418 -3.05 -2.81 -5.72
C CYS A 418 -3.70 -1.78 -4.80
N LEU A 419 -4.52 -0.90 -5.38
CA LEU A 419 -5.37 0.03 -4.65
C LEU A 419 -6.84 -0.17 -5.01
N PRO A 420 -7.76 -0.18 -4.02
CA PRO A 420 -7.51 -0.38 -2.58
C PRO A 420 -6.72 -1.66 -2.29
N GLY A 421 -6.04 -1.74 -1.13
CA GLY A 421 -5.16 -2.87 -0.84
C GLY A 421 -4.33 -2.74 0.44
N PRO A 422 -3.27 -3.56 0.61
CA PRO A 422 -2.52 -3.65 1.89
C PRO A 422 -1.88 -2.35 2.35
N ILE A 423 -1.50 -1.50 1.39
CA ILE A 423 -0.86 -0.21 1.63
C ILE A 423 -1.79 0.79 2.35
N ASP A 424 -3.11 0.55 2.35
CA ASP A 424 -4.08 1.37 3.09
C ASP A 424 -3.82 1.29 4.60
N THR A 425 -3.39 0.13 5.10
CA THR A 425 -3.02 -0.06 6.51
C THR A 425 -1.79 0.77 6.92
N TRP A 426 -0.91 1.16 6.00
CA TRP A 426 0.22 2.03 6.36
C TRP A 426 -0.28 3.41 6.83
N ASN A 427 -1.37 3.90 6.26
CA ASN A 427 -2.02 5.14 6.70
C ASN A 427 -2.73 4.97 8.05
N GLU A 428 -3.32 3.79 8.31
CA GLU A 428 -3.89 3.44 9.63
C GLU A 428 -2.81 3.45 10.71
N LEU A 429 -1.61 2.91 10.42
CA LEU A 429 -0.46 2.95 11.33
C LEU A 429 0.00 4.38 11.59
N ILE A 430 0.13 5.23 10.56
CA ILE A 430 0.44 6.65 10.72
C ILE A 430 -0.57 7.33 11.64
N MET A 431 -1.87 7.12 11.39
CA MET A 431 -2.92 7.70 12.21
C MET A 431 -2.83 7.25 13.67
N LYS A 432 -2.59 5.95 13.90
CA LYS A 432 -2.44 5.40 15.25
C LYS A 432 -1.25 6.00 16.00
N ILE A 433 -0.10 6.16 15.33
CA ILE A 433 1.07 6.82 15.92
C ILE A 433 0.72 8.25 16.33
N LEU A 434 0.05 9.01 15.47
CA LEU A 434 -0.33 10.39 15.76
C LEU A 434 -1.36 10.49 16.90
N VAL A 435 -2.30 9.55 16.99
CA VAL A 435 -3.26 9.49 18.10
C VAL A 435 -2.57 9.15 19.43
N ASP A 436 -1.68 8.16 19.43
CA ASP A 436 -0.96 7.74 20.65
C ASP A 436 -0.03 8.82 21.21
N GLU A 437 0.34 9.78 20.38
CA GLU A 437 1.15 10.93 20.75
C GLU A 437 0.34 12.20 21.03
N GLY A 438 -0.99 12.13 20.92
CA GLY A 438 -1.88 13.27 21.15
C GLY A 438 -1.84 14.33 20.06
N GLU A 439 -1.31 14.02 18.87
CA GLU A 439 -1.32 14.90 17.69
C GLU A 439 -2.70 14.92 17.01
N ILE A 440 -3.48 13.83 17.16
CA ILE A 440 -4.85 13.67 16.63
C ILE A 440 -5.72 13.01 17.69
N CYS A 441 -7.04 13.23 17.65
CA CYS A 441 -8.03 12.41 18.35
C CYS A 441 -8.94 11.72 17.31
N TYR A 442 -9.30 10.45 17.55
CA TYR A 442 -10.39 9.83 16.80
C TYR A 442 -11.69 10.60 17.07
N THR A 443 -12.49 10.81 16.02
CA THR A 443 -13.79 11.47 16.14
C THR A 443 -14.94 10.52 16.43
#